data_AF-A0A177FL14-F1
#
_entry.id   AF-A0A177FL14-F1
#
_cell.length_a   1.000
_cell.length_b   1.000
_cell.length_c   1.000
_cell.angle_alpha   90.00
_cell.angle_beta   90.00
_cell.angle_gamma   90.00
#
_symmetry.space_group_name_H-M   'P 1'
#
loop_
_entity.id
_entity.type
_entity.pdbx_description
1 polymer ?
#
loop_
_entity_poly.entity_id
_entity_poly.type
_entity_poly.pdbx_seq_one_letter_code
_entity_poly.pdbx_strand_id
1 'polypeptide(L)'
;MVIGNTFGATALSSYGGFWIAFAIVLTPGGFQIVSSIEEAGGAQAFANSFAFFLFGCFIFTTILLVCTLKSTLAFFLLFLTLDLAFLMLACSYLTTGSTNVHLTRAGGAFGLAAAFLAWYNALAGLADTSNSFVIIPVAHFPWSEKGCQQRGPRTAEHTA
;
A
#
# COMPACT_ATOMS: atom_id res chain seq x y z
N MET A 1 13.20 -14.24 2.30
CA MET A 1 12.95 -15.53 1.61
C MET A 1 13.05 -16.75 2.53
N VAL A 2 13.79 -16.69 3.64
CA VAL A 2 14.01 -17.82 4.58
C VAL A 2 12.74 -18.38 5.26
N ILE A 3 11.62 -17.64 5.29
CA ILE A 3 10.36 -18.03 5.96
C ILE A 3 9.27 -18.45 4.94
N GLY A 4 9.62 -18.63 3.66
CA GLY A 4 8.67 -19.04 2.61
C GLY A 4 7.62 -17.99 2.20
N ASN A 5 7.58 -16.82 2.86
CA ASN A 5 6.69 -15.72 2.50
C ASN A 5 7.33 -14.78 1.46
N THR A 6 7.26 -15.17 0.18
CA THR A 6 7.78 -14.38 -0.94
C THR A 6 7.04 -13.04 -1.08
N PHE A 7 5.73 -13.02 -0.88
CA PHE A 7 4.92 -11.81 -0.95
C PHE A 7 5.39 -10.74 0.05
N GLY A 8 5.52 -11.13 1.32
CA GLY A 8 5.96 -10.22 2.38
C GLY A 8 7.39 -9.72 2.16
N ALA A 9 8.29 -10.59 1.68
CA ALA A 9 9.66 -10.19 1.37
C ALA A 9 9.70 -9.13 0.26
N THR A 10 8.99 -9.35 -0.85
CA THR A 10 8.92 -8.40 -1.97
C THR A 10 8.25 -7.08 -1.56
N ALA A 11 7.13 -7.13 -0.84
CA ALA A 11 6.44 -5.92 -0.41
C ALA A 11 7.32 -5.08 0.53
N LEU A 12 7.89 -5.69 1.58
CA LEU A 12 8.70 -4.97 2.56
C LEU A 12 9.98 -4.40 1.96
N SER A 13 10.68 -5.14 1.10
CA SER A 13 11.90 -4.65 0.47
C SER A 13 11.61 -3.50 -0.50
N SER A 14 10.54 -3.60 -1.29
CA SER A 14 10.16 -2.55 -2.24
C SER A 14 9.69 -1.28 -1.54
N TYR A 15 8.85 -1.37 -0.49
CA TYR A 15 8.44 -0.19 0.26
C TYR A 15 9.59 0.42 1.09
N GLY A 16 10.50 -0.40 1.61
CA GLY A 16 11.74 0.09 2.23
C GLY A 16 12.61 0.86 1.25
N GLY A 17 12.80 0.32 0.04
CA GLY A 17 13.49 1.00 -1.06
C GLY A 17 12.80 2.29 -1.49
N PHE A 18 11.47 2.30 -1.57
CA PHE A 18 10.68 3.51 -1.86
C PHE A 18 10.97 4.64 -0.87
N TRP A 19 10.91 4.37 0.44
CA TRP A 19 11.16 5.40 1.45
C TRP A 19 12.60 5.92 1.43
N ILE A 20 13.57 5.05 1.17
CA ILE A 20 14.98 5.44 1.00
C ILE A 20 15.12 6.34 -0.24
N ALA A 21 14.58 5.92 -1.39
CA ALA A 21 14.60 6.71 -2.61
C ALA A 21 13.91 8.07 -2.43
N PHE A 22 12.75 8.09 -1.77
CA PHE A 22 12.02 9.31 -1.45
C PHE A 22 12.84 10.27 -0.57
N ALA A 23 13.50 9.75 0.46
CA ALA A 23 14.38 10.54 1.32
C ALA A 23 15.59 11.10 0.55
N ILE A 24 16.22 10.30 -0.32
CA ILE A 24 17.35 10.73 -1.16
C ILE A 24 16.92 11.85 -2.11
N VAL A 25 15.76 11.73 -2.76
CA VAL A 25 15.24 12.74 -3.69
C VAL A 25 14.99 14.06 -2.97
N LEU A 26 14.41 14.03 -1.76
CA LEU A 26 14.00 15.24 -1.06
C LEU A 26 15.07 15.87 -0.15
N THR A 27 16.18 15.19 0.12
CA THR A 27 17.26 15.73 0.98
C THR A 27 18.09 16.78 0.21
N PRO A 28 17.99 18.08 0.57
CA PRO A 28 18.81 19.12 -0.05
C PRO A 28 20.25 19.01 0.46
N GLY A 29 21.25 19.22 -0.40
CA GLY A 29 22.66 19.24 0.02
C GLY A 29 23.43 17.92 -0.10
N GLY A 30 22.76 16.78 -0.27
CA GLY A 30 23.41 15.48 -0.47
C GLY A 30 23.60 15.14 -1.95
N PHE A 31 22.50 14.83 -2.62
CA PHE A 31 22.48 14.36 -4.02
C PHE A 31 21.98 15.40 -5.02
N GLN A 32 21.40 16.51 -4.54
CA GLN A 32 20.95 17.65 -5.36
C GLN A 32 20.02 17.28 -6.53
N ILE A 33 19.23 16.21 -6.37
CA ILE A 33 18.39 15.67 -7.46
C ILE A 33 17.34 16.70 -7.90
N VAL A 34 16.66 17.35 -6.96
CA VAL A 34 15.64 18.37 -7.27
C VAL A 34 16.27 19.51 -8.07
N SER A 35 17.33 20.13 -7.54
CA SER A 35 17.97 21.28 -8.19
C SER A 35 18.56 20.92 -9.55
N SER A 36 19.18 19.75 -9.72
CA SER A 36 19.73 19.33 -11.01
C SER A 36 18.64 19.11 -12.07
N ILE A 37 17.47 18.60 -11.69
CA ILE A 37 16.35 18.43 -12.64
C ILE A 37 15.70 19.79 -12.95
N GLU A 38 15.57 20.66 -11.95
CA GLU A 38 15.03 22.02 -12.12
C GLU A 38 15.95 22.90 -12.97
N GLU A 39 17.26 22.80 -12.84
CA GLU A 39 18.22 23.50 -13.70
C GLU A 39 18.13 23.07 -15.17
N ALA A 40 17.88 21.78 -15.42
CA ALA A 40 17.82 21.23 -16.76
C ALA A 40 16.48 21.50 -17.49
N GLY A 41 15.36 21.57 -16.77
CA GLY A 41 14.02 21.62 -17.38
C GLY A 41 12.96 22.40 -16.60
N GLY A 42 13.34 23.13 -15.56
CA GLY A 42 12.45 23.90 -14.69
C GLY A 42 11.67 23.05 -13.67
N ALA A 43 10.90 23.72 -12.81
CA ALA A 43 10.09 23.09 -11.76
C ALA A 43 9.09 22.04 -12.29
N GLN A 44 8.56 22.23 -13.51
CA GLN A 44 7.64 21.27 -14.13
C GLN A 44 8.35 19.97 -14.53
N ALA A 45 9.64 20.02 -14.89
CA ALA A 45 10.40 18.81 -15.19
C ALA A 45 10.53 17.92 -13.95
N PHE A 46 10.83 18.51 -12.79
CA PHE A 46 10.85 17.78 -11.52
C PHE A 46 9.49 17.19 -11.19
N ALA A 47 8.42 17.99 -11.27
CA ALA A 47 7.07 17.52 -10.99
C ALA A 47 6.66 16.32 -11.87
N ASN A 48 6.95 16.38 -13.17
CA ASN A 48 6.68 15.27 -14.09
C ASN A 48 7.51 14.03 -13.76
N SER A 49 8.82 14.18 -13.52
CA SER A 49 9.71 13.06 -13.14
C SER A 49 9.27 12.40 -11.84
N PHE A 50 8.87 13.21 -10.84
CA PHE A 50 8.41 12.73 -9.56
C PHE A 50 7.04 12.05 -9.65
N ALA A 51 6.14 12.55 -10.52
CA ALA A 51 4.89 11.88 -10.83
C ALA A 51 5.13 10.49 -11.43
N PHE A 52 6.05 10.35 -12.39
CA PHE A 52 6.39 9.05 -12.98
C PHE A 52 6.98 8.06 -11.98
N PHE A 53 7.82 8.54 -11.05
CA PHE A 53 8.32 7.73 -9.94
C PHE A 53 7.15 7.18 -9.09
N LEU A 54 6.20 8.04 -8.72
CA LEU A 54 5.00 7.64 -7.96
C LEU A 54 4.08 6.70 -8.76
N PHE A 55 3.94 6.89 -10.08
CA PHE A 55 3.20 5.98 -10.95
C PHE A 55 3.86 4.59 -11.01
N GLY A 56 5.19 4.50 -10.99
CA GLY A 56 5.90 3.24 -10.87
C GLY A 56 5.54 2.49 -9.59
N CYS A 57 5.48 3.22 -8.47
CA CYS A 57 5.04 2.67 -7.18
C CYS A 57 3.55 2.29 -7.16
N PHE A 58 2.70 3.06 -7.85
CA PHE A 58 1.29 2.73 -8.07
C PHE A 58 1.15 1.40 -8.82
N ILE A 59 1.76 1.25 -10.00
CA ILE A 59 1.67 0.01 -10.80
C ILE A 59 2.14 -1.20 -9.99
N PHE A 60 3.26 -1.06 -9.28
CA PHE A 60 3.75 -2.11 -8.41
C PHE A 60 2.74 -2.47 -7.29
N THR A 61 2.16 -1.45 -6.64
CA THR A 61 1.15 -1.62 -5.59
C THR A 61 -0.13 -2.26 -6.13
N THR A 62 -0.56 -1.90 -7.35
CA THR A 62 -1.70 -2.53 -8.03
C THR A 62 -1.48 -4.03 -8.28
N ILE A 63 -0.26 -4.42 -8.68
CA ILE A 63 0.09 -5.84 -8.85
C ILE A 63 -0.02 -6.57 -7.50
N LEU A 64 0.54 -5.98 -6.43
CA LEU A 64 0.42 -6.54 -5.08
C LEU A 64 -1.03 -6.62 -4.61
N LEU A 65 -1.84 -5.59 -4.90
CA LEU A 65 -3.27 -5.53 -4.57
C LEU A 65 -4.02 -6.73 -5.16
N VAL A 66 -3.81 -7.04 -6.44
CA VAL A 66 -4.43 -8.21 -7.09
C VAL A 66 -4.03 -9.50 -6.37
N CYS A 67 -2.77 -9.65 -5.97
CA CYS A 67 -2.31 -10.79 -5.20
C CYS A 67 -2.94 -10.88 -3.80
N THR A 68 -3.38 -9.76 -3.21
CA THR A 68 -4.03 -9.75 -1.88
C THR A 68 -5.50 -10.20 -1.89
N LEU A 69 -6.14 -10.37 -3.06
CA LEU A 69 -7.55 -10.78 -3.19
C LEU A 69 -7.86 -12.17 -2.58
N LYS A 70 -6.86 -13.04 -2.41
CA LYS A 70 -7.01 -14.32 -1.69
C LYS A 70 -6.79 -14.23 -0.17
N SER A 71 -6.34 -13.08 0.33
CA SER A 71 -5.95 -12.86 1.73
C SER A 71 -7.15 -12.38 2.58
N THR A 72 -6.89 -11.52 3.56
CA THR A 72 -7.88 -10.89 4.44
C THR A 72 -8.40 -9.58 3.84
N LEU A 73 -9.64 -9.21 4.20
CA LEU A 73 -10.23 -7.95 3.77
C LEU A 73 -9.40 -6.75 4.27
N ALA A 74 -8.90 -6.80 5.51
CA ALA A 74 -8.08 -5.74 6.09
C ALA A 74 -6.74 -5.55 5.36
N PHE A 75 -6.15 -6.63 4.86
CA PHE A 75 -4.90 -6.57 4.09
C PHE A 75 -5.14 -6.05 2.68
N PHE A 76 -6.25 -6.47 2.04
CA PHE A 76 -6.68 -5.91 0.76
C PHE A 76 -6.97 -4.40 0.86
N LEU A 77 -7.70 -3.96 1.90
CA LEU A 77 -8.02 -2.55 2.10
C LEU A 77 -6.77 -1.69 2.34
N LEU A 78 -5.75 -2.23 3.02
CA LEU A 78 -4.45 -1.55 3.19
C LEU A 78 -3.84 -1.26 1.82
N PHE A 79 -3.68 -2.29 0.98
CA PHE A 79 -3.10 -2.11 -0.35
C PHE A 79 -3.96 -1.23 -1.25
N LEU A 80 -5.30 -1.30 -1.14
CA LEU A 80 -6.21 -0.48 -1.93
C LEU A 80 -6.10 1.00 -1.57
N THR A 81 -6.10 1.32 -0.27
CA THR A 81 -5.96 2.70 0.20
C THR A 81 -4.59 3.26 -0.13
N LEU A 82 -3.53 2.43 -0.05
CA LEU A 82 -2.19 2.82 -0.46
C LEU A 82 -2.07 3.05 -1.98
N ASP A 83 -2.68 2.19 -2.79
CA ASP A 83 -2.73 2.30 -4.26
C ASP A 83 -3.41 3.61 -4.68
N LEU A 84 -4.57 3.92 -4.08
CA LEU A 84 -5.27 5.18 -4.30
C LEU A 84 -4.47 6.40 -3.82
N ALA A 85 -3.72 6.28 -2.72
CA ALA A 85 -2.85 7.34 -2.25
C ALA A 85 -1.76 7.66 -3.29
N PHE A 86 -1.08 6.64 -3.82
CA PHE A 86 -0.07 6.83 -4.86
C PHE A 86 -0.65 7.41 -6.14
N LEU A 87 -1.81 6.92 -6.60
CA LEU A 87 -2.49 7.42 -7.78
C LEU A 87 -2.84 8.91 -7.64
N MET A 88 -3.44 9.30 -6.51
CA MET A 88 -3.83 10.69 -6.27
C MET A 88 -2.64 11.62 -6.11
N LEU A 89 -1.57 11.18 -5.42
CA LEU A 89 -0.34 11.95 -5.33
C LEU A 89 0.30 12.11 -6.71
N ALA A 90 0.45 11.03 -7.49
CA ALA A 90 1.06 11.08 -8.82
C ALA A 90 0.29 12.02 -9.75
N CYS A 91 -1.04 11.93 -9.79
CA CYS A 91 -1.89 12.83 -10.55
C CYS A 91 -1.78 14.29 -10.06
N SER A 92 -1.57 14.53 -8.76
CA SER A 92 -1.39 15.89 -8.23
C SER A 92 -0.13 16.57 -8.76
N TYR A 93 0.92 15.82 -9.10
CA TYR A 93 2.17 16.34 -9.66
C TYR A 93 2.12 16.54 -11.18
N LEU A 94 1.19 15.90 -11.89
CA LEU A 94 1.01 16.08 -13.35
C LEU A 94 0.20 17.34 -13.71
N THR A 95 -0.38 18.06 -12.75
CA THR A 95 -1.13 19.28 -13.07
C THR A 95 -0.20 20.41 -13.50
N THR A 96 -0.59 21.10 -14.58
CA THR A 96 0.18 22.19 -15.17
C THR A 96 0.19 23.42 -14.26
N GLY A 97 1.39 23.94 -13.98
CA GLY A 97 1.61 25.22 -13.29
C GLY A 97 1.67 25.16 -11.77
N SER A 98 0.96 24.22 -11.12
CA SER A 98 1.11 23.96 -9.68
C SER A 98 0.49 22.62 -9.27
N THR A 99 0.98 22.03 -8.19
CA THR A 99 0.43 20.80 -7.61
C THR A 99 -1.02 21.02 -7.18
N ASN A 100 -1.94 20.16 -7.64
CA ASN A 100 -3.34 20.28 -7.27
C ASN A 100 -3.55 19.92 -5.78
N VAL A 101 -3.79 20.96 -4.97
CA VAL A 101 -3.95 20.85 -3.51
C VAL A 101 -5.07 19.89 -3.11
N HIS A 102 -6.15 19.78 -3.89
CA HIS A 102 -7.24 18.86 -3.58
C HIS A 102 -6.81 17.40 -3.76
N LEU A 103 -6.09 17.08 -4.84
CA LEU A 103 -5.57 15.73 -5.06
C LEU A 103 -4.48 15.37 -4.05
N THR A 104 -3.60 16.31 -3.70
CA THR A 104 -2.58 16.07 -2.66
C THR A 104 -3.22 15.78 -1.31
N ARG A 105 -4.25 16.55 -0.92
CA ARG A 105 -4.99 16.30 0.33
C ARG A 105 -5.74 14.97 0.30
N ALA A 106 -6.37 14.64 -0.82
CA ALA A 106 -7.09 13.39 -0.97
C ALA A 106 -6.13 12.19 -0.87
N GLY A 107 -5.00 12.21 -1.58
CA GLY A 107 -3.99 11.17 -1.46
C GLY A 107 -3.34 11.10 -0.08
N GLY A 108 -3.16 12.23 0.61
CA GLY A 108 -2.74 12.26 2.02
C GLY A 108 -3.78 11.61 2.96
N ALA A 109 -5.07 11.85 2.75
CA ALA A 109 -6.14 11.23 3.52
C ALA A 109 -6.19 9.71 3.31
N PHE A 110 -6.03 9.23 2.07
CA PHE A 110 -5.89 7.80 1.78
C PHE A 110 -4.61 7.21 2.39
N GLY A 111 -3.50 7.94 2.38
CA GLY A 111 -2.26 7.53 3.06
C GLY A 111 -2.42 7.39 4.58
N LEU A 112 -3.15 8.31 5.23
CA LEU A 112 -3.49 8.18 6.65
C LEU A 112 -4.38 6.97 6.92
N ALA A 113 -5.40 6.74 6.09
CA ALA A 113 -6.23 5.55 6.21
C ALA A 113 -5.40 4.25 6.05
N ALA A 114 -4.46 4.23 5.09
CA ALA A 114 -3.55 3.13 4.89
C ALA A 114 -2.65 2.90 6.12
N ALA A 115 -2.19 3.95 6.80
CA ALA A 115 -1.39 3.84 8.02
C ALA A 115 -2.17 3.19 9.18
N PHE A 116 -3.43 3.59 9.39
CA PHE A 116 -4.28 2.95 10.40
C PHE A 116 -4.55 1.48 10.09
N LEU A 117 -4.82 1.16 8.82
CA LEU A 117 -4.98 -0.22 8.38
C LEU A 117 -3.69 -1.04 8.51
N ALA A 118 -2.53 -0.44 8.26
CA ALA A 118 -1.24 -1.08 8.48
C ALA A 118 -1.02 -1.41 9.96
N TRP A 119 -1.34 -0.48 10.87
CA TRP A 119 -1.24 -0.73 12.30
C TRP A 119 -2.20 -1.83 12.76
N TYR A 120 -3.42 -1.85 12.23
CA TYR A 120 -4.38 -2.92 12.49
C TYR A 120 -3.87 -4.28 11.99
N ASN A 121 -3.32 -4.36 10.77
CA ASN A 121 -2.76 -5.60 10.24
C ASN A 121 -1.51 -6.04 11.01
N ALA A 122 -0.68 -5.11 11.49
CA ALA A 122 0.47 -5.41 12.33
C ALA A 122 0.02 -5.99 13.69
N LEU A 123 -0.99 -5.37 14.32
CA LEU A 123 -1.56 -5.85 15.58
C LEU A 123 -2.21 -7.23 15.42
N ALA A 124 -2.99 -7.44 14.35
CA ALA A 124 -3.60 -8.73 14.05
C ALA A 124 -2.57 -9.83 13.70
N GLY A 125 -1.42 -9.45 13.14
CA GLY A 125 -0.31 -10.38 12.86
C GLY A 125 0.59 -10.67 14.06
N LEU A 126 0.69 -9.74 15.02
CA LEU A 126 1.49 -9.88 16.24
C LEU A 126 0.71 -10.53 17.40
N ALA A 127 -0.61 -10.33 17.45
CA ALA A 127 -1.47 -10.89 18.47
C ALA A 127 -1.67 -12.40 18.23
N ASP A 128 -0.98 -13.22 19.01
CA ASP A 128 -1.12 -14.66 19.04
C ASP A 128 -1.76 -15.11 20.38
N THR A 129 -2.31 -16.32 20.44
CA THR A 129 -2.95 -16.90 21.66
C THR A 129 -1.99 -17.02 22.84
N SER A 130 -0.69 -16.98 22.58
CA SER A 130 0.36 -16.96 23.61
C SER A 130 0.64 -15.56 24.19
N ASN A 131 0.27 -14.49 23.49
CA ASN A 131 0.75 -13.13 23.77
C ASN A 131 -0.38 -12.09 23.93
N SER A 132 -1.64 -12.44 23.64
CA SER A 132 -2.78 -11.53 23.79
C SER A 132 -4.03 -12.23 24.35
N PHE A 133 -4.68 -11.58 25.32
CA PHE A 133 -6.00 -11.99 25.85
C PHE A 133 -7.15 -11.72 24.86
N VAL A 134 -6.91 -10.89 23.83
CA VAL A 134 -7.90 -10.52 22.81
C VAL A 134 -7.33 -10.84 21.43
N ILE A 135 -7.97 -11.79 20.75
CA ILE A 135 -7.68 -12.10 19.34
C ILE A 135 -8.52 -11.16 18.48
N ILE A 136 -7.86 -10.37 17.64
CA ILE A 136 -8.55 -9.40 16.80
C ILE A 136 -9.24 -10.14 15.64
N PRO A 137 -10.56 -9.98 15.46
CA PRO A 137 -11.29 -10.69 14.43
C PRO A 137 -10.89 -10.15 13.06
N VAL A 138 -10.32 -11.02 12.22
CA VAL A 138 -9.94 -10.66 10.85
C VAL A 138 -10.98 -11.22 9.89
N ALA A 139 -11.66 -10.33 9.16
CA ALA A 139 -12.60 -10.75 8.12
C ALA A 139 -11.83 -11.32 6.92
N HIS A 140 -12.14 -12.57 6.56
CA HIS A 140 -11.62 -13.23 5.36
C HIS A 140 -12.63 -13.13 4.21
N PHE A 141 -12.13 -13.10 2.98
CA PHE A 141 -13.02 -13.12 1.82
C PHE A 141 -13.79 -14.46 1.73
N PRO A 142 -15.04 -14.47 1.23
CA PRO A 142 -15.87 -15.67 1.11
C PRO A 142 -15.26 -16.80 0.28
N TRP A 143 -14.35 -16.47 -0.63
CA TRP A 143 -13.64 -17.41 -1.52
C TRP A 143 -12.20 -17.72 -1.06
N SER A 144 -11.73 -17.14 0.04
CA SER A 144 -10.43 -17.47 0.63
C SER A 144 -10.47 -18.86 1.28
N GLU A 145 -9.37 -19.61 1.28
CA GLU A 145 -9.31 -20.98 1.84
C GLU A 145 -9.81 -21.03 3.29
N LYS A 146 -9.50 -20.02 4.10
CA LYS A 146 -9.98 -19.90 5.48
C LYS A 146 -11.49 -19.59 5.56
N GLY A 147 -12.03 -18.83 4.62
CA GLY A 147 -13.47 -18.59 4.49
C GLY A 147 -14.23 -19.83 4.01
N CYS A 148 -13.59 -20.66 3.17
CA CYS A 148 -14.12 -21.97 2.76
C CYS A 148 -14.10 -22.98 3.91
N GLN A 149 -13.03 -22.98 4.73
CA GLN A 149 -12.94 -23.80 5.95
C GLN A 149 -13.98 -23.43 7.02
N GLN A 150 -14.31 -22.14 7.16
CA GLN A 150 -15.40 -21.68 8.05
C GLN A 150 -16.79 -22.10 7.53
N ARG A 151 -16.94 -22.36 6.22
CA ARG A 151 -18.15 -22.86 5.57
C ARG A 151 -18.19 -24.40 5.50
N GLY A 152 -17.81 -25.09 6.58
CA GLY A 152 -17.85 -26.55 6.67
C GLY A 152 -19.12 -27.16 6.05
N PRO A 153 -19.05 -28.43 5.55
CA PRO A 153 -20.11 -29.02 4.73
C PRO A 153 -21.46 -28.84 5.43
N ARG A 154 -22.40 -28.15 4.77
CA ARG A 154 -23.77 -28.09 5.26
C ARG A 154 -24.28 -29.52 5.26
N THR A 155 -24.42 -30.12 6.44
CA THR A 155 -25.24 -31.32 6.60
C THR A 155 -26.62 -30.93 6.09
N ALA A 156 -26.98 -31.48 4.93
CA ALA A 156 -28.33 -31.37 4.40
C ALA A 156 -29.23 -32.23 5.29
N GLU A 157 -29.59 -31.72 6.47
CA GLU A 157 -30.71 -32.25 7.23
C GLU A 157 -32.00 -31.78 6.57
N HIS A 158 -32.38 -32.47 5.49
CA HIS A 158 -33.78 -32.59 5.11
C HIS A 158 -34.27 -33.92 5.70
N THR A 159 -34.65 -33.87 6.97
CA THR A 159 -35.42 -34.91 7.64
C THR A 159 -36.89 -34.78 7.25
N ALA A 160 -37.42 -35.89 6.73
CA ALA A 160 -38.83 -36.31 6.59
C ALA A 160 -39.77 -35.49 5.70
#